data_AF-U5HIS9-F1
#
_entry.id   AF-U5HIS9-F1
#
_cell.length_a   1.000
_cell.length_b   1.000
_cell.length_c   1.000
_cell.angle_alpha   90.00
_cell.angle_beta   90.00
_cell.angle_gamma   90.00
#
_symmetry.space_group_name_H-M   'P 1'
#
loop_
_entity.id
_entity.type
_entity.pdbx_description
1 polymer ?
#
loop_
_entity_poly.entity_id
_entity_poly.type
_entity_poly.pdbx_seq_one_letter_code
_entity_poly.pdbx_strand_id
1 'polypeptide(L)'
;TLAKRAAWDFFKENTKDGKAPFDIATINFHPLSKIAQHLRRSHLLGDKTSEDATKPAGLLVDVRDVALAHILALEKEETGGKRFLISKKEFVYQDILDLLEGSEQGKKWLSEFPKATKSGKGDVKGVKQNLIDTTRMETVLGLKARSVEETVLDMTRSLAERQKEW
;
A
#
# COMPACT_ATOMS: atom_id res chain seq x y z
N THR A 1 -2.74 16.49 -1.25
CA THR A 1 -4.21 16.63 -1.21
C THR A 1 -4.57 18.03 -0.74
N LEU A 2 -5.78 18.51 -1.01
CA LEU A 2 -6.25 19.85 -0.59
C LEU A 2 -6.27 19.98 0.93
N ALA A 3 -6.78 18.97 1.64
CA ALA A 3 -6.78 18.92 3.11
C ALA A 3 -5.37 19.07 3.70
N LYS A 4 -4.36 18.44 3.07
CA LYS A 4 -2.97 18.62 3.47
C LYS A 4 -2.52 20.07 3.31
N ARG A 5 -2.78 20.69 2.15
CA ARG A 5 -2.39 22.11 1.93
C ARG A 5 -3.03 23.00 2.99
N ALA A 6 -4.34 22.85 3.22
CA ALA A 6 -5.05 23.58 4.27
C ALA A 6 -4.42 23.42 5.66
N ALA A 7 -4.05 22.19 6.07
CA ALA A 7 -3.37 21.96 7.34
C ALA A 7 -2.00 22.67 7.43
N TRP A 8 -1.21 22.61 6.34
CA TRP A 8 0.09 23.29 6.28
C TRP A 8 -0.03 24.81 6.21
N ASP A 9 -1.06 25.35 5.57
CA ASP A 9 -1.30 26.79 5.49
C ASP A 9 -1.79 27.30 6.84
N PHE A 10 -2.70 26.60 7.51
CA PHE A 10 -3.09 26.88 8.90
C PHE A 10 -1.89 26.87 9.85
N PHE A 11 -1.00 25.88 9.74
CA PHE A 11 0.24 25.83 10.53
C PHE A 11 1.11 27.06 10.33
N LYS A 12 1.32 27.50 9.08
CA LYS A 12 2.12 28.69 8.77
C LYS A 12 1.47 29.96 9.32
N GLU A 13 0.17 30.13 9.13
CA GLU A 13 -0.59 31.32 9.58
C GLU A 13 -0.61 31.45 11.11
N ASN A 14 -0.55 30.33 11.83
CA ASN A 14 -0.58 30.29 13.30
C ASN A 14 0.81 30.15 13.94
N THR A 15 1.88 30.07 13.15
CA THR A 15 3.25 30.12 13.65
C THR A 15 3.64 31.59 13.83
N LYS A 16 3.82 32.03 15.08
CA LYS A 16 4.23 33.41 15.42
C LYS A 16 5.63 33.38 16.04
N ASP A 17 6.49 34.30 15.64
CA ASP A 17 7.87 34.41 16.16
C ASP A 17 8.69 33.10 16.10
N GLY A 18 8.41 32.27 15.09
CA GLY A 18 9.04 30.96 14.92
C GLY A 18 8.53 29.87 15.86
N LYS A 19 7.50 30.13 16.67
CA LYS A 19 6.89 29.16 17.59
C LYS A 19 5.53 28.73 17.08
N ALA A 20 5.43 27.45 16.72
CA ALA A 20 4.16 26.80 16.38
C ALA A 20 3.52 26.22 17.65
N PRO A 21 2.17 26.22 17.76
CA PRO A 21 1.47 25.66 18.91
C PRO A 21 1.46 24.12 18.97
N PHE A 22 1.80 23.45 17.88
CA PHE A 22 1.88 21.99 17.74
C PHE A 22 2.76 21.66 16.53
N ASP A 23 3.16 20.39 16.39
CA ASP A 23 3.88 19.89 15.21
C ASP A 23 2.96 19.19 14.20
N ILE A 24 3.34 19.23 12.92
CA ILE A 24 2.66 18.48 11.87
C ILE A 24 3.59 17.42 11.28
N ALA A 25 3.16 16.16 11.35
CA ALA A 25 3.67 15.07 10.54
C ALA A 25 2.63 14.67 9.48
N THR A 26 3.07 14.31 8.26
CA THR A 26 2.16 13.79 7.23
C THR A 26 2.52 12.39 6.78
N ILE A 27 1.62 11.43 7.00
CA ILE A 27 1.69 10.09 6.42
C ILE A 27 1.03 10.09 5.04
N ASN A 28 1.77 9.67 4.02
CA ASN A 28 1.27 9.54 2.64
C ASN A 28 1.39 8.08 2.23
N PHE A 29 0.31 7.54 1.68
CA PHE A 29 0.24 6.20 1.12
C PHE A 29 -0.68 6.25 -0.10
N HIS A 30 -0.62 5.21 -0.95
CA HIS A 30 -1.34 5.18 -2.22
C HIS A 30 -2.86 5.39 -2.02
N PRO A 31 -3.55 6.19 -2.86
CA PRO A 31 -4.93 6.60 -2.61
C PRO A 31 -5.90 5.41 -2.46
N LEU A 32 -6.74 5.45 -1.41
CA LEU A 32 -7.83 4.50 -1.14
C LEU A 32 -9.15 4.90 -1.82
N SER A 33 -9.11 5.38 -3.06
CA SER A 33 -10.35 5.68 -3.77
C SER A 33 -11.17 4.39 -3.99
N LYS A 34 -12.50 4.51 -4.16
CA LYS A 34 -13.35 3.36 -4.54
C LYS A 34 -12.81 2.65 -5.79
N ILE A 35 -12.26 3.43 -6.72
CA ILE A 35 -11.57 2.94 -7.92
C ILE A 35 -10.35 2.09 -7.52
N ALA A 36 -9.51 2.56 -6.60
CA ALA A 36 -8.37 1.80 -6.11
C ALA A 36 -8.79 0.50 -5.40
N GLN A 37 -9.90 0.49 -4.66
CA GLN A 37 -10.43 -0.72 -4.02
C GLN A 37 -10.96 -1.74 -5.03
N HIS A 38 -11.62 -1.29 -6.08
CA HIS A 38 -12.07 -2.16 -7.18
C HIS A 38 -10.86 -2.71 -7.96
N LEU A 39 -9.89 -1.86 -8.28
CA LEU A 39 -8.64 -2.27 -8.95
C LEU A 39 -7.89 -3.35 -8.17
N ARG A 40 -7.89 -3.32 -6.83
CA ARG A 40 -7.23 -4.32 -5.98
C ARG A 40 -7.88 -5.71 -6.01
N ARG A 41 -9.18 -5.79 -6.34
CA ARG A 41 -9.93 -7.06 -6.44
C ARG A 41 -10.09 -7.55 -7.87
N SER A 42 -9.81 -6.71 -8.87
CA SER A 42 -10.08 -6.99 -10.28
C SER A 42 -9.53 -8.35 -10.76
N HIS A 43 -8.30 -8.73 -10.38
CA HIS A 43 -7.75 -10.04 -10.73
C HIS A 43 -8.39 -11.19 -9.93
N LEU A 44 -8.82 -10.98 -8.69
CA LEU A 44 -9.55 -12.00 -7.93
C LEU A 44 -10.97 -12.23 -8.48
N LEU A 45 -11.57 -11.20 -9.08
CA LEU A 45 -12.92 -11.26 -9.66
C LEU A 45 -12.93 -11.70 -11.14
N GLY A 46 -11.76 -11.77 -11.78
CA GLY A 46 -11.64 -12.10 -13.20
C GLY A 46 -11.90 -10.94 -14.16
N ASP A 47 -11.94 -9.71 -13.64
CA ASP A 47 -12.16 -8.49 -14.43
C ASP A 47 -10.94 -8.09 -15.28
N LYS A 48 -9.77 -8.70 -15.02
CA LYS A 48 -8.50 -8.44 -15.72
C LYS A 48 -7.86 -9.72 -16.22
N THR A 49 -7.05 -9.61 -17.26
CA THR A 49 -6.35 -10.75 -17.86
C THR A 49 -4.97 -10.97 -17.24
N SER A 50 -4.36 -12.12 -17.52
CA SER A 50 -2.96 -12.38 -17.15
C SER A 50 -2.00 -11.41 -17.85
N GLU A 51 -2.33 -10.93 -19.06
CA GLU A 51 -1.55 -9.90 -19.76
C GLU A 51 -1.59 -8.57 -19.00
N ASP A 52 -2.76 -8.17 -18.49
CA ASP A 52 -2.89 -6.97 -17.65
C ASP A 52 -2.07 -7.09 -16.37
N ALA A 53 -1.86 -8.30 -15.86
CA ALA A 53 -1.11 -8.54 -14.66
C ALA A 53 0.39 -8.24 -14.81
N THR A 54 0.91 -8.24 -16.04
CA THR A 54 2.33 -7.92 -16.34
C THR A 54 2.64 -6.42 -16.38
N LYS A 55 1.60 -5.58 -16.41
CA LYS A 55 1.74 -4.12 -16.48
C LYS A 55 2.09 -3.53 -15.10
N PRO A 56 2.77 -2.36 -15.05
CA PRO A 56 3.03 -1.65 -13.81
C PRO A 56 1.75 -1.41 -12.99
N ALA A 57 1.70 -1.91 -11.75
CA ALA A 57 0.52 -1.80 -10.88
C ALA A 57 0.62 -0.64 -9.87
N GLY A 58 1.83 -0.14 -9.64
CA GLY A 58 2.10 0.94 -8.70
C GLY A 58 2.82 0.43 -7.45
N LEU A 59 2.45 0.98 -6.30
CA LEU A 59 3.15 0.75 -5.03
C LEU A 59 2.36 -0.16 -4.11
N LEU A 60 3.04 -1.14 -3.53
CA LEU A 60 2.45 -2.00 -2.52
C LEU A 60 2.68 -1.42 -1.11
N VAL A 61 1.62 -1.40 -0.32
CA VAL A 61 1.65 -0.95 1.07
C VAL A 61 0.76 -1.85 1.93
N ASP A 62 1.22 -2.18 3.14
CA ASP A 62 0.41 -2.84 4.16
C ASP A 62 -0.33 -1.78 4.99
N VAL A 63 -1.64 -1.94 5.18
CA VAL A 63 -2.44 -0.97 5.97
C VAL A 63 -2.05 -0.94 7.45
N ARG A 64 -1.46 -2.03 7.98
CA ARG A 64 -0.94 -2.09 9.35
C ARG A 64 0.32 -1.27 9.51
N ASP A 65 1.18 -1.24 8.48
CA ASP A 65 2.37 -0.39 8.46
C ASP A 65 1.95 1.09 8.40
N VAL A 66 0.90 1.40 7.64
CA VAL A 66 0.33 2.77 7.60
C VAL A 66 -0.22 3.16 8.98
N ALA A 67 -0.98 2.29 9.64
CA ALA A 67 -1.50 2.57 10.98
C ALA A 67 -0.37 2.78 12.00
N LEU A 68 0.63 1.91 12.00
CA LEU A 68 1.81 2.04 12.87
C LEU A 68 2.58 3.33 12.58
N ALA A 69 2.72 3.73 11.31
CA ALA A 69 3.34 4.99 10.95
C ALA A 69 2.62 6.21 11.53
N HIS A 70 1.28 6.19 11.63
CA HIS A 70 0.54 7.28 12.26
C HIS A 70 0.83 7.35 13.76
N ILE A 71 0.90 6.21 14.44
CA ILE A 71 1.22 6.16 15.88
C ILE A 71 2.64 6.69 16.12
N LEU A 72 3.63 6.18 15.38
CA LEU A 72 5.03 6.60 15.52
C LEU A 72 5.23 8.09 15.20
N ALA A 73 4.43 8.66 14.30
CA ALA A 73 4.45 10.09 14.00
C ALA A 73 3.82 10.98 15.08
N LEU A 74 3.06 10.40 16.01
CA LEU A 74 2.56 11.10 17.19
C LEU A 74 3.52 10.97 18.38
N GLU A 75 4.24 9.84 18.49
CA GLU A 75 5.11 9.54 19.63
C GLU A 75 6.51 10.16 19.52
N LYS A 76 7.01 10.37 18.30
CA LYS A 76 8.38 10.82 18.06
C LYS A 76 8.43 12.30 17.70
N GLU A 77 9.04 13.11 18.55
CA GLU A 77 9.24 14.54 18.32
C GLU A 77 9.97 14.82 17.00
N GLU A 78 10.93 13.97 16.60
CA GLU A 78 11.68 14.21 15.35
C GLU A 78 10.80 14.05 14.10
N THR A 79 9.54 13.63 14.22
CA THR A 79 8.63 13.52 13.06
C THR A 79 7.95 14.83 12.71
N GLY A 80 8.01 15.82 13.61
CA GLY A 80 7.51 17.17 13.38
C GLY A 80 8.08 17.80 12.12
N GLY A 81 7.21 18.46 11.34
CA GLY A 81 7.58 19.11 10.09
C GLY A 81 7.82 18.15 8.91
N LYS A 82 7.73 16.83 9.10
CA LYS A 82 8.13 15.84 8.07
C LYS A 82 6.95 15.19 7.35
N ARG A 83 7.28 14.66 6.18
CA ARG A 83 6.38 13.89 5.32
C ARG A 83 6.99 12.51 5.13
N PHE A 84 6.18 11.48 5.34
CA PHE A 84 6.55 10.09 5.21
C PHE A 84 5.78 9.47 4.05
N LEU A 85 6.50 8.78 3.17
CA LEU A 85 5.91 7.88 2.19
C LEU A 85 5.97 6.49 2.79
N ILE A 86 4.81 5.89 3.06
CA ILE A 86 4.72 4.52 3.55
C ILE A 86 4.42 3.64 2.35
N SER A 87 5.41 2.83 2.01
CA SER A 87 5.36 1.94 0.87
C SER A 87 6.48 0.93 1.04
N LYS A 88 6.31 -0.24 0.45
CA LYS A 88 7.35 -1.25 0.42
C LYS A 88 8.19 -1.18 -0.84
N LYS A 89 7.53 -1.42 -1.97
CA LYS A 89 8.13 -1.46 -3.30
C LYS A 89 7.05 -1.35 -4.36
N GLU A 90 7.49 -1.06 -5.57
CA GLU A 90 6.75 -1.28 -6.80
C GLU A 90 6.34 -2.75 -6.97
N PHE A 91 5.24 -2.98 -7.67
CA PHE A 91 4.80 -4.33 -7.99
C PHE A 91 4.09 -4.41 -9.36
N VAL A 92 3.98 -5.64 -9.84
CA VAL A 92 3.08 -6.07 -10.90
C VAL A 92 2.13 -7.12 -10.30
N TYR A 93 0.93 -7.26 -10.84
CA TYR A 93 -0.01 -8.26 -10.32
C TYR A 93 0.44 -9.68 -10.65
N GLN A 94 1.27 -9.88 -11.68
CA GLN A 94 1.83 -11.17 -12.04
C GLN A 94 2.59 -11.80 -10.86
N ASP A 95 3.46 -11.04 -10.18
CA ASP A 95 4.17 -11.51 -8.96
C ASP A 95 3.19 -11.91 -7.84
N ILE A 96 2.06 -11.21 -7.71
CA ILE A 96 1.02 -11.52 -6.72
C ILE A 96 0.30 -12.81 -7.08
N LEU A 97 -0.05 -13.00 -8.36
CA LEU A 97 -0.70 -14.22 -8.85
C LEU A 97 0.24 -15.42 -8.70
N ASP A 98 1.52 -15.28 -9.06
CA ASP A 98 2.54 -16.32 -8.88
C ASP A 98 2.72 -16.70 -7.42
N LEU A 99 2.72 -15.72 -6.50
CA LEU A 99 2.81 -15.98 -5.07
C LEU A 99 1.59 -16.73 -4.53
N LEU A 100 0.39 -16.34 -4.96
CA LEU A 100 -0.85 -16.98 -4.51
C LEU A 100 -0.97 -18.41 -5.05
N GLU A 101 -0.61 -18.64 -6.32
CA GLU A 101 -0.60 -19.99 -6.90
C GLU A 101 0.56 -20.86 -6.41
N GLY A 102 1.67 -20.25 -5.99
CA GLY A 102 2.85 -20.95 -5.49
C GLY A 102 2.78 -21.38 -4.03
N SER A 103 1.92 -20.77 -3.21
CA SER A 103 1.79 -21.05 -1.77
C SER A 103 0.53 -21.87 -1.45
N GLU A 104 0.63 -22.79 -0.49
CA GLU A 104 -0.52 -23.61 -0.08
C GLU A 104 -1.65 -22.77 0.53
N GLN A 105 -1.30 -21.75 1.32
CA GLN A 105 -2.26 -20.78 1.86
C GLN A 105 -2.91 -19.96 0.73
N GLY A 106 -2.12 -19.50 -0.24
CA GLY A 106 -2.64 -18.74 -1.37
C GLY A 106 -3.64 -19.54 -2.20
N LYS A 107 -3.32 -20.80 -2.55
CA LYS A 107 -4.24 -21.71 -3.26
C LYS A 107 -5.54 -21.92 -2.49
N LYS A 108 -5.46 -22.13 -1.18
CA LYS A 108 -6.63 -22.30 -0.31
C LYS A 108 -7.56 -21.09 -0.35
N TRP A 109 -7.03 -19.88 -0.35
CA TRP A 109 -7.87 -18.68 -0.39
C TRP A 109 -8.33 -18.33 -1.81
N LEU A 110 -7.52 -18.63 -2.82
CA LEU A 110 -7.90 -18.50 -4.22
C LEU A 110 -9.07 -19.42 -4.60
N SER A 111 -9.26 -20.57 -3.95
CA SER A 111 -10.38 -21.46 -4.28
C SER A 111 -11.75 -20.87 -3.98
N GLU A 112 -11.82 -19.88 -3.08
CA GLU A 112 -13.06 -19.11 -2.87
C GLU A 112 -13.36 -18.23 -4.10
N PHE A 113 -12.37 -17.84 -4.91
CA PHE A 113 -12.53 -17.00 -6.09
C PHE A 113 -12.48 -17.79 -7.41
N PRO A 114 -13.58 -18.42 -7.88
CA PRO A 114 -13.58 -19.30 -9.05
C PRO A 114 -13.27 -18.59 -10.37
N LYS A 115 -13.44 -17.26 -10.42
CA LYS A 115 -13.15 -16.42 -11.59
C LYS A 115 -11.79 -15.76 -11.53
N ALA A 116 -10.97 -16.02 -10.51
CA ALA A 116 -9.68 -15.38 -10.37
C ALA A 116 -8.82 -15.60 -11.63
N THR A 117 -8.21 -14.52 -12.09
CA THR A 117 -7.23 -14.51 -13.16
C THR A 117 -6.08 -15.42 -12.78
N LYS A 118 -5.78 -16.41 -13.63
CA LYS A 118 -4.62 -17.27 -13.44
C LYS A 118 -3.34 -16.52 -13.77
N SER A 119 -2.26 -16.90 -13.10
CA SER A 119 -0.92 -16.49 -13.47
C SER A 119 -0.64 -16.82 -14.94
N GLY A 120 -0.15 -15.84 -15.70
CA GLY A 120 0.35 -16.06 -17.05
C GLY A 120 1.77 -16.64 -17.08
N LYS A 121 2.44 -16.75 -15.93
CA LYS A 121 3.89 -17.01 -15.78
C LYS A 121 4.75 -16.12 -16.69
N GLY A 122 4.28 -14.89 -16.92
CA GLY A 122 4.97 -13.92 -17.77
C GLY A 122 6.27 -13.47 -17.13
N ASP A 123 7.33 -13.31 -17.93
CA ASP A 123 8.56 -12.69 -17.43
C ASP A 123 8.32 -11.19 -17.23
N VAL A 124 8.36 -10.76 -15.96
CA VAL A 124 8.17 -9.38 -15.55
C VAL A 124 9.49 -8.70 -15.18
N LYS A 125 10.63 -9.38 -15.40
CA LYS A 125 11.95 -8.79 -15.23
C LYS A 125 12.12 -7.65 -16.23
N GLY A 126 12.37 -6.45 -15.71
CA GLY A 126 12.60 -5.26 -16.54
C GLY A 126 11.34 -4.42 -16.83
N VAL A 127 10.19 -4.76 -16.25
CA VAL A 127 9.02 -3.86 -16.28
C VAL A 127 9.41 -2.54 -15.60
N LYS A 128 9.37 -1.44 -16.36
CA LYS A 128 9.73 -0.11 -15.85
C LYS A 128 8.70 0.35 -14.83
N GLN A 129 9.16 0.61 -13.62
CA GLN A 129 8.33 1.05 -12.50
C GLN A 129 8.76 2.44 -12.03
N ASN A 130 7.87 3.12 -11.31
CA ASN A 130 8.22 4.38 -10.67
C ASN A 130 9.03 4.10 -9.42
N LEU A 131 10.28 4.54 -9.40
CA LEU A 131 11.14 4.44 -8.22
C LEU A 131 10.63 5.37 -7.13
N ILE A 132 10.75 4.91 -5.89
CA ILE A 132 10.34 5.65 -4.70
C ILE A 132 11.45 5.70 -3.68
N ASP A 133 11.46 6.77 -2.89
CA ASP A 133 12.33 6.93 -1.75
C ASP A 133 11.52 6.84 -0.46
N THR A 134 11.74 5.77 0.30
CA THR A 134 11.14 5.51 1.61
C THR A 134 12.17 5.63 2.73
N THR A 135 13.35 6.22 2.50
CA THR A 135 14.44 6.32 3.48
C THR A 135 13.98 6.91 4.82
N ARG A 136 13.07 7.90 4.80
CA ARG A 136 12.53 8.50 6.04
C ARG A 136 11.61 7.57 6.84
N MET A 137 10.93 6.64 6.18
CA MET A 137 10.15 5.60 6.87
C MET A 137 11.07 4.76 7.74
N GLU A 138 12.23 4.37 7.20
CA GLU A 138 13.17 3.50 7.91
C GLU A 138 13.99 4.28 8.94
N THR A 139 14.57 5.42 8.56
CA THR A 139 15.54 6.15 9.39
C THR A 139 14.92 7.00 10.49
N VAL A 140 13.73 7.57 10.27
CA VAL A 140 13.08 8.46 11.26
C VAL A 140 11.98 7.71 12.01
N LEU A 141 11.08 7.04 11.30
CA LEU A 141 10.03 6.26 11.97
C LEU A 141 10.59 4.95 12.55
N GLY A 142 11.73 4.44 12.07
CA GLY A 142 12.21 3.12 12.48
C GLY A 142 11.32 1.98 11.96
N LEU A 143 10.48 2.27 10.96
CA LEU A 143 9.46 1.36 10.45
C LEU A 143 10.04 0.55 9.30
N LYS A 144 10.04 -0.78 9.44
CA LYS A 144 10.33 -1.71 8.35
C LYS A 144 9.02 -2.24 7.78
N ALA A 145 8.89 -2.20 6.46
CA ALA A 145 7.70 -2.69 5.78
C ALA A 145 7.56 -4.22 5.92
N ARG A 146 6.33 -4.69 6.09
CA ARG A 146 5.96 -6.12 6.13
C ARG A 146 6.32 -6.86 4.85
N SER A 147 6.37 -8.20 4.90
CA SER A 147 6.71 -9.00 3.73
C SER A 147 5.60 -8.90 2.64
N VAL A 148 5.93 -9.08 1.35
CA VAL A 148 4.89 -8.99 0.28
C VAL A 148 3.93 -10.15 0.46
N GLU A 149 4.50 -11.31 0.73
CA GLU A 149 3.79 -12.54 1.05
C GLU A 149 2.81 -12.35 2.20
N GLU A 150 3.26 -11.81 3.34
CA GLU A 150 2.40 -11.55 4.49
C GLU A 150 1.23 -10.63 4.13
N THR A 151 1.51 -9.48 3.49
CA THR A 151 0.48 -8.53 3.07
C THR A 151 -0.52 -9.15 2.09
N VAL A 152 -0.05 -9.87 1.09
CA VAL A 152 -0.89 -10.48 0.04
C VAL A 152 -1.72 -11.64 0.60
N LEU A 153 -1.12 -12.53 1.38
CA LEU A 153 -1.83 -13.67 1.96
C LEU A 153 -2.89 -13.23 2.98
N ASP A 154 -2.56 -12.28 3.86
CA ASP A 154 -3.52 -11.75 4.83
C ASP A 154 -4.67 -10.99 4.14
N MET A 155 -4.36 -10.22 3.09
CA MET A 155 -5.38 -9.54 2.29
C MET A 155 -6.31 -10.56 1.61
N THR A 156 -5.74 -11.58 0.98
CA THR A 156 -6.52 -12.59 0.24
C THR A 156 -7.38 -13.41 1.18
N ARG A 157 -6.86 -13.78 2.36
CA ARG A 157 -7.67 -14.40 3.44
C ARG A 157 -8.85 -13.51 3.83
N SER A 158 -8.59 -12.23 4.15
CA SER A 158 -9.61 -11.28 4.58
C SER A 158 -10.73 -11.09 3.53
N LEU A 159 -10.36 -11.10 2.24
CA LEU A 159 -11.32 -11.02 1.14
C LEU A 159 -12.08 -12.35 0.96
N ALA A 160 -11.41 -13.49 1.06
CA ALA A 160 -12.03 -14.81 0.94
C ALA A 160 -13.09 -15.04 2.02
N GLU A 161 -12.80 -14.64 3.27
CA GLU A 161 -13.74 -14.69 4.40
C GLU A 161 -15.02 -13.88 4.14
N ARG A 162 -14.91 -12.76 3.40
CA ARG A 162 -16.02 -11.81 3.14
C ARG A 162 -16.70 -12.02 1.80
N GLN A 163 -16.16 -12.86 0.93
CA GLN A 163 -16.71 -13.06 -0.41
C GLN A 163 -18.16 -13.57 -0.38
N LYS A 164 -18.52 -14.33 0.67
CA LYS A 164 -19.89 -14.85 0.87
C LYS A 164 -20.90 -13.78 1.30
N GLU A 165 -20.43 -12.59 1.69
CA GLU A 165 -21.26 -11.49 2.19
C GLU A 165 -21.58 -10.45 1.09
N TRP A 166 -20.99 -10.57 -0.10
CA TRP A 166 -21.07 -9.58 -1.19
C TRP A 166 -21.68 -10.19 -2.45
#